data_AF-A0A1U7YKR9-F1
#
_entry.id   AF-A0A1U7YKR9-F1
#
_cell.length_a   1.000
_cell.length_b   1.000
_cell.length_c   1.000
_cell.angle_alpha   90.00
_cell.angle_beta   90.00
_cell.angle_gamma   90.00
#
_symmetry.space_group_name_H-M   'P 1'
#
loop_
_entity.id
_entity.type
_entity.pdbx_description
1 polymer ?
#
loop_
_entity_poly.entity_id
_entity_poly.type
_entity_poly.pdbx_seq_one_letter_code
_entity_poly.pdbx_strand_id
1 'polypeptide(L)'
;MHQNQEYPSPCLCCHPHSYIRMVQNLIERCLLLGMDKDQCVKALATHATIPPLVTLTVWRELLKENKDFFQVYFNNISSRPFLSRHYQREPRFARRKQWK
;
A
#
# COMPACT_ATOMS: atom_id res chain seq x y z
N MET A 1 23.09 -4.82 -18.00
CA MET A 1 22.50 -6.18 -17.87
C MET A 1 21.37 -6.09 -16.86
N HIS A 2 20.16 -5.74 -17.29
CA HIS A 2 19.01 -5.78 -16.38
C HIS A 2 18.67 -7.26 -16.18
N GLN A 3 18.98 -7.79 -14.99
CA GLN A 3 18.49 -9.09 -14.59
C GLN A 3 16.97 -8.97 -14.47
N ASN A 4 16.25 -9.40 -15.52
CA ASN A 4 14.86 -9.82 -15.39
C ASN A 4 14.86 -11.02 -14.43
N GLN A 5 14.77 -10.73 -13.13
CA GLN A 5 14.39 -11.73 -12.16
C GLN A 5 12.91 -12.04 -12.37
N GLU A 6 12.64 -12.87 -13.37
CA GLU A 6 11.33 -13.44 -13.63
C GLU A 6 11.11 -14.55 -12.58
N TYR A 7 10.92 -14.12 -11.32
CA TYR A 7 10.37 -15.00 -10.30
C TYR A 7 8.96 -15.35 -10.77
N PRO A 8 8.63 -16.64 -10.99
CA PRO A 8 7.30 -17.02 -11.39
C PRO A 8 6.31 -16.43 -10.39
N SER A 9 5.39 -15.59 -10.88
CA SER A 9 4.34 -15.05 -10.03
C SER A 9 3.66 -16.23 -9.32
N PRO A 10 3.50 -16.19 -7.98
CA PRO A 10 2.87 -17.28 -7.27
C PRO A 10 1.49 -17.57 -7.89
N CYS A 11 1.16 -18.84 -8.03
CA CYS A 11 -0.15 -19.30 -8.49
C CYS A 11 -1.06 -19.51 -7.28
N LEU A 12 -2.31 -19.07 -7.37
CA LEU A 12 -3.31 -19.36 -6.34
C LEU A 12 -3.54 -20.88 -6.18
N CYS A 13 -3.40 -21.66 -7.26
CA CYS A 13 -3.56 -23.11 -7.26
C CYS A 13 -2.43 -23.85 -6.52
N CYS A 14 -1.17 -23.47 -6.76
CA CYS A 14 -0.02 -24.25 -6.31
C CYS A 14 0.67 -23.65 -5.07
N HIS A 15 0.52 -22.34 -4.83
CA HIS A 15 1.10 -21.65 -3.68
C HIS A 15 0.12 -20.61 -3.11
N PRO A 16 -1.07 -21.04 -2.60
CA PRO A 16 -2.13 -20.14 -2.18
C PRO A 16 -1.68 -19.15 -1.10
N HIS A 17 -0.90 -19.60 -0.12
CA HIS A 17 -0.38 -18.72 0.94
C HIS A 17 0.56 -17.64 0.40
N SER A 18 1.50 -18.01 -0.49
CA SER A 18 2.43 -17.06 -1.10
C SER A 18 1.70 -16.05 -1.98
N TYR A 19 0.68 -16.50 -2.72
CA TYR A 19 -0.15 -15.63 -3.54
C TYR A 19 -0.93 -14.63 -2.69
N ILE A 20 -1.62 -15.08 -1.65
CA ILE A 20 -2.38 -14.21 -0.75
C ILE A 20 -1.46 -13.18 -0.08
N ARG A 21 -0.29 -13.59 0.40
CA ARG A 21 0.72 -12.67 0.97
C ARG A 21 1.19 -11.63 -0.06
N MET A 22 1.39 -12.03 -1.31
CA MET A 22 1.73 -11.09 -2.39
C MET A 22 0.60 -10.07 -2.61
N VAL A 23 -0.66 -10.52 -2.67
CA VAL A 23 -1.81 -9.62 -2.82
C VAL A 23 -1.94 -8.67 -1.62
N GLN A 24 -1.76 -9.17 -0.40
CA GLN A 24 -1.75 -8.33 0.81
C GLN A 24 -0.68 -7.24 0.73
N ASN A 25 0.56 -7.58 0.39
CA ASN A 25 1.65 -6.60 0.26
C ASN A 25 1.33 -5.52 -0.79
N LEU A 26 0.64 -5.89 -1.87
CA LEU A 26 0.21 -4.96 -2.91
C LEU A 26 -0.93 -4.04 -2.43
N ILE A 27 -1.87 -4.57 -1.64
CA ILE A 27 -2.90 -3.77 -0.97
C ILE A 27 -2.26 -2.77 0.00
N GLU A 28 -1.29 -3.20 0.82
CA GLU A 28 -0.56 -2.33 1.74
C GLU A 28 0.15 -1.18 1.00
N ARG A 29 0.74 -1.46 -0.16
CA ARG A 29 1.32 -0.40 -1.02
C ARG A 29 0.26 0.57 -1.54
N CYS A 30 -0.92 0.09 -1.91
CA CYS A 30 -2.03 0.96 -2.34
C CYS A 30 -2.50 1.86 -1.18
N LEU A 31 -2.56 1.32 0.04
CA LEU A 31 -2.88 2.07 1.24
C LEU A 31 -1.83 3.15 1.53
N LEU A 32 -0.53 2.84 1.43
CA LEU A 32 0.53 3.83 1.57
C LEU A 32 0.46 4.97 0.54
N LEU A 33 -0.07 4.68 -0.65
CA LEU A 33 -0.29 5.68 -1.70
C LEU A 33 -1.54 6.54 -1.47
N GLY A 34 -2.37 6.22 -0.47
CA GLY A 34 -3.59 6.94 -0.15
C GLY A 34 -4.78 6.58 -1.05
N MET A 35 -4.76 5.39 -1.66
CA MET A 35 -5.84 4.93 -2.53
C MET A 35 -7.04 4.46 -1.71
N ASP A 36 -8.25 4.73 -2.22
CA ASP A 36 -9.45 4.07 -1.73
C ASP A 36 -9.56 2.63 -2.27
N LYS A 37 -10.58 1.89 -1.81
CA LYS A 37 -10.79 0.48 -2.16
C LYS A 37 -10.94 0.28 -3.67
N ASP A 38 -11.74 1.09 -4.35
CA ASP A 38 -12.03 0.95 -5.77
C ASP A 38 -10.81 1.31 -6.63
N GLN A 39 -10.07 2.35 -6.22
CA GLN A 39 -8.77 2.67 -6.82
C GLN A 39 -7.76 1.54 -6.66
N CYS A 40 -7.66 0.95 -5.46
CA CYS A 40 -6.79 -0.19 -5.20
C CYS A 40 -7.16 -1.40 -6.09
N VAL A 41 -8.45 -1.75 -6.18
CA VAL A 41 -8.92 -2.87 -7.00
C VAL A 41 -8.59 -2.65 -8.47
N LYS A 42 -8.87 -1.45 -9.00
CA LYS A 42 -8.58 -1.11 -10.40
C LYS A 42 -7.08 -1.13 -10.68
N ALA A 43 -6.27 -0.59 -9.77
CA ALA A 43 -4.81 -0.57 -9.92
C ALA A 43 -4.23 -1.99 -9.96
N LEU A 44 -4.66 -2.88 -9.05
CA LEU A 44 -4.17 -4.26 -9.02
C LEU A 44 -4.64 -5.10 -10.20
N ALA A 45 -5.86 -4.87 -10.68
CA ALA A 45 -6.35 -5.53 -11.90
C ALA A 45 -5.56 -5.10 -13.13
N THR A 46 -5.23 -3.80 -13.25
CA THR A 46 -4.55 -3.24 -14.43
C THR A 46 -3.05 -3.51 -14.42
N HIS A 47 -2.38 -3.31 -13.29
CA HIS A 47 -0.92 -3.31 -13.22
C HIS A 47 -0.32 -4.63 -12.72
N ALA A 48 -1.08 -5.43 -11.97
CA ALA A 48 -0.63 -6.70 -11.43
C ALA A 48 -1.42 -7.89 -11.99
N THR A 49 -2.39 -7.65 -12.90
CA THR A 49 -3.26 -8.69 -13.47
C THR A 49 -3.94 -9.57 -12.42
N ILE A 50 -4.19 -9.02 -11.22
CA ILE A 50 -4.85 -9.74 -10.14
C ILE A 50 -6.36 -9.66 -10.36
N PRO A 51 -7.10 -10.80 -10.32
CA PRO A 51 -8.54 -10.77 -10.46
C PRO A 51 -9.19 -9.90 -9.37
N PRO A 52 -10.10 -8.97 -9.72
CA PRO A 52 -10.75 -8.08 -8.75
C PRO A 52 -11.37 -8.81 -7.55
N LEU A 53 -11.95 -10.00 -7.80
CA LEU A 53 -12.55 -10.82 -6.76
C LEU A 53 -11.55 -11.26 -5.68
N VAL A 54 -10.30 -11.57 -6.07
CA VAL A 54 -9.24 -11.91 -5.13
C VAL A 54 -8.92 -10.70 -4.26
N THR A 55 -8.65 -9.54 -4.87
CA THR A 55 -8.34 -8.30 -4.15
C THR A 55 -9.45 -7.92 -3.18
N LEU A 56 -10.72 -7.99 -3.62
CA LEU A 56 -11.87 -7.71 -2.77
C LEU A 56 -11.96 -8.67 -1.58
N THR A 57 -11.67 -9.95 -1.80
CA THR A 57 -11.72 -10.97 -0.74
C THR A 57 -10.63 -10.71 0.29
N VAL A 58 -9.39 -10.52 -0.15
CA VAL A 58 -8.25 -10.24 0.75
C VAL A 58 -8.47 -8.92 1.49
N TRP A 59 -8.91 -7.87 0.81
CA TRP A 59 -9.24 -6.59 1.43
C TRP A 59 -10.31 -6.74 2.52
N ARG A 60 -11.37 -7.51 2.26
CA ARG A 60 -12.43 -7.75 3.23
C ARG A 60 -11.92 -8.44 4.48
N GLU A 61 -11.08 -9.47 4.34
CA GLU A 61 -10.51 -10.16 5.51
C GLU A 61 -9.53 -9.25 6.27
N LEU A 62 -8.68 -8.47 5.57
CA LEU A 62 -7.82 -7.46 6.21
C LEU A 62 -8.61 -6.43 7.01
N LEU A 63 -9.73 -5.94 6.46
CA LEU A 63 -10.62 -4.99 7.13
C LEU A 63 -11.24 -5.57 8.40
N LYS A 64 -11.65 -6.85 8.36
CA LYS A 64 -12.22 -7.53 9.53
C LYS A 64 -11.20 -7.69 10.66
N GLU A 65 -9.96 -8.05 10.32
CA GLU A 65 -8.88 -8.26 11.29
C GLU A 65 -8.32 -6.95 11.84
N ASN A 66 -8.35 -5.85 11.06
CA ASN A 66 -7.66 -4.60 11.39
C ASN A 66 -8.61 -3.37 11.37
N LYS A 67 -9.80 -3.50 11.96
CA LYS A 67 -10.85 -2.46 11.88
C LYS A 67 -10.37 -1.08 12.32
N ASP A 68 -9.67 -0.99 13.44
CA ASP A 68 -9.21 0.29 14.00
C ASP A 68 -8.23 1.00 13.07
N PHE A 69 -7.33 0.24 12.42
CA PHE A 69 -6.41 0.77 11.43
C PHE A 69 -7.17 1.38 10.24
N PHE A 70 -8.12 0.64 9.68
CA PHE A 70 -8.87 1.10 8.51
C PHE A 70 -9.77 2.30 8.83
N GLN A 71 -10.33 2.39 10.04
CA GLN A 71 -11.08 3.57 10.48
C GLN A 71 -10.20 4.83 10.47
N VAL A 72 -9.01 4.75 11.07
CA VAL A 72 -8.04 5.86 11.06
C VAL A 72 -7.59 6.18 9.63
N TYR A 73 -7.33 5.15 8.81
CA TYR A 73 -6.93 5.31 7.42
C TYR A 73 -7.99 6.05 6.60
N PHE A 74 -9.26 5.63 6.65
CA PHE A 74 -10.34 6.26 5.89
C PHE A 74 -10.60 7.70 6.32
N ASN A 75 -10.47 8.00 7.61
CA ASN A 75 -10.55 9.37 8.11
C ASN A 75 -9.41 10.25 7.56
N ASN A 76 -8.20 9.68 7.48
CA ASN A 76 -7.01 10.40 7.00
C ASN A 76 -7.03 10.66 5.49
N ILE A 77 -7.50 9.72 4.66
CA ILE A 77 -7.59 9.95 3.21
C ILE A 77 -8.69 10.96 2.87
N SER A 78 -9.78 10.98 3.62
CA SER A 78 -10.88 11.96 3.45
C SER A 78 -10.44 13.38 3.79
N SER A 79 -9.46 13.51 4.69
CA SER A 79 -8.89 14.79 5.14
C SER A 79 -7.70 15.28 4.30
N ARG A 80 -7.27 14.52 3.30
CA ARG A 80 -6.15 14.90 2.41
C ARG A 80 -6.70 15.49 1.11
N PRO A 81 -6.87 16.82 0.99
CA PRO A 81 -6.86 17.43 -0.34
C PRO A 81 -5.48 17.15 -0.93
N PHE A 82 -5.47 16.51 -2.11
CA PHE A 82 -4.44 16.09 -3.06
C PHE A 82 -2.97 16.61 -2.98
N LEU A 83 -2.61 17.58 -2.13
CA LEU A 83 -1.31 18.23 -2.03
C LEU A 83 -0.68 18.12 -0.63
N SER A 84 -0.33 16.92 -0.16
CA SER A 84 0.67 16.82 0.93
C SER A 84 1.39 15.47 0.93
N ARG A 85 2.09 15.21 -0.18
CA ARG A 85 3.21 14.27 -0.21
C ARG A 85 4.53 15.03 -0.24
N HIS A 86 4.66 16.08 0.58
CA HIS A 86 5.96 16.45 1.09
C HIS A 86 6.14 15.68 2.39
N TYR A 87 6.91 14.60 2.31
CA TYR A 87 7.67 14.14 3.46
C TYR A 87 8.31 15.36 4.09
N GLN A 88 7.92 15.71 5.32
CA GLN A 88 8.67 16.64 6.14
C GLN A 88 9.96 15.92 6.54
N ARG A 89 10.92 15.80 5.60
CA ARG A 89 12.31 15.60 5.95
C ARG A 89 12.77 16.93 6.52
N GLU A 90 12.78 17.02 7.85
CA GLU A 90 13.52 18.03 8.61
C GLU A 90 14.88 18.29 7.93
N PRO A 91 15.14 19.49 7.40
CA PRO A 91 16.49 19.89 7.08
C PRO A 91 17.17 20.25 8.40
N ARG A 92 17.84 19.27 9.02
CA ARG A 92 18.79 19.55 10.11
C ARG A 92 20.01 20.28 9.56
N PHE A 93 19.89 21.59 9.38
CA PHE A 93 21.03 22.49 9.25
C PHE A 93 20.76 23.78 10.02
N ALA A 94 21.43 23.95 11.17
CA ALA A 94 22.41 25.02 11.38
C ALA A 94 22.87 25.16 12.85
N ARG A 95 24.11 24.70 13.09
CA ARG A 95 25.21 25.41 13.78
C ARG A 95 24.90 26.36 14.96
N ARG A 96 25.41 25.95 16.12
CA ARG A 96 25.75 26.68 17.38
C ARG A 96 25.74 28.21 17.31
N LYS A 97 25.17 28.85 18.35
CA LYS A 97 25.67 30.12 18.89
C LYS A 97 25.82 30.07 20.42
N GLN A 98 26.95 30.63 20.81
CA GLN A 98 27.63 30.78 22.09
C GLN A 98 26.87 31.75 23.01
N TRP A 99 26.80 31.46 24.30
CA TRP A 99 26.29 32.40 25.31
C TRP A 99 27.47 33.06 26.03
N LYS A 100 27.29 34.35 26.33
CA LYS A 100 28.25 35.24 27.01
C LYS A 100 28.32 34.95 28.50
#